data_AF-A0A972DZP8-F1
#
_entry.id   AF-A0A972DZP8-F1
#
_cell.length_a   1.000
_cell.length_b   1.000
_cell.length_c   1.000
_cell.angle_alpha   90.00
_cell.angle_beta   90.00
_cell.angle_gamma   90.00
#
_symmetry.space_group_name_H-M   'P 1'
#
loop_
_entity.id
_entity.type
_entity.pdbx_description
1 polymer ?
#
loop_
_entity_poly.entity_id
_entity_poly.type
_entity_poly.pdbx_seq_one_letter_code
_entity_poly.pdbx_strand_id
1 'polypeptide(L)'
;MYENRTSTLDTTDRATGRPRRGAFTLLEVVTSLVILAFASSSVLIVMNRCMGTAANSAFQMAAFQTARENLETLLASDTLSEQVEYGTSDRYPGIAWRTVVEAFSEPAMGQMWLRAVCSAEYVDPSGETQTVELVHWITTLTDQQAEQLLGEEDLETLAAEQLLDTVEDAAGYAGVDAETIEKWIENGLLVTEDGAFIKHNLDIYIRSQGSPTEEEKDLQVESIEALALTLRGAAEETGSESDVRRGNDGVDPATGLPYDQLEEMEVGEVMELLRKRQN
;
A
#
# COMPACT_ATOMS: atom_id res chain seq x y z
N MET A 1 -67.87 -13.05 80.51
CA MET A 1 -69.15 -13.59 79.98
C MET A 1 -68.82 -14.38 78.72
N TYR A 2 -69.30 -15.63 78.63
CA TYR A 2 -69.77 -16.38 77.44
C TYR A 2 -68.86 -16.36 76.17
N GLU A 3 -68.54 -17.41 75.43
CA GLU A 3 -69.18 -18.68 75.02
C GLU A 3 -68.08 -19.43 74.21
N ASN A 4 -67.87 -20.75 74.30
CA ASN A 4 -68.62 -21.87 73.70
C ASN A 4 -68.04 -22.38 72.35
N ARG A 5 -67.92 -23.71 72.30
CA ARG A 5 -67.91 -24.67 71.15
C ARG A 5 -66.91 -24.55 69.99
N THR A 6 -66.02 -25.56 69.97
CA THR A 6 -65.71 -26.52 68.88
C THR A 6 -66.20 -26.22 67.45
N SER A 7 -65.24 -26.17 66.51
CA SER A 7 -65.37 -26.64 65.11
C SER A 7 -63.98 -27.06 64.60
N THR A 8 -63.77 -28.37 64.38
CA THR A 8 -63.62 -29.07 63.08
C THR A 8 -62.20 -29.11 62.52
N LEU A 9 -61.73 -30.35 62.33
CA LEU A 9 -60.54 -30.76 61.60
C LEU A 9 -60.39 -30.02 60.26
N ASP A 10 -59.18 -29.54 59.99
CA ASP A 10 -58.64 -29.61 58.63
C ASP A 10 -57.13 -29.90 58.70
N THR A 11 -56.75 -31.03 58.14
CA THR A 11 -55.36 -31.40 57.87
C THR A 11 -54.91 -30.64 56.64
N THR A 12 -54.12 -29.59 56.82
CA THR A 12 -53.20 -29.11 55.78
C THR A 12 -51.78 -29.09 56.29
N ASP A 13 -51.01 -29.94 55.63
CA ASP A 13 -49.56 -29.99 55.56
C ASP A 13 -48.94 -28.60 55.37
N ARG A 14 -47.99 -28.26 56.24
CA ARG A 14 -46.84 -27.40 55.94
C ARG A 14 -45.82 -27.57 57.06
N ALA A 15 -45.08 -28.66 56.98
CA ALA A 15 -43.80 -28.76 57.68
C ALA A 15 -42.88 -27.64 57.17
N THR A 16 -42.78 -26.58 57.95
CA THR A 16 -41.83 -25.49 57.80
C THR A 16 -40.42 -26.03 58.07
N GLY A 17 -39.78 -26.53 57.01
CA GLY A 17 -38.37 -26.88 57.01
C GLY A 17 -37.53 -25.63 57.25
N ARG A 18 -36.91 -25.53 58.43
CA ARG A 18 -35.86 -24.55 58.75
C ARG A 18 -34.75 -24.65 57.69
N PRO A 19 -34.25 -23.53 57.12
CA PRO A 19 -33.07 -23.58 56.28
C PRO A 19 -31.87 -23.96 57.16
N ARG A 20 -31.35 -25.17 56.97
CA ARG A 20 -30.04 -25.55 57.49
C ARG A 20 -29.00 -24.63 56.85
N ARG A 21 -28.30 -23.84 57.65
CA ARG A 21 -27.06 -23.18 57.24
C ARG A 21 -26.03 -24.29 57.00
N GLY A 22 -25.94 -24.75 55.74
CA GLY A 22 -24.91 -25.70 55.32
C GLY A 22 -23.56 -25.00 55.25
N ALA A 23 -22.52 -25.65 55.79
CA ALA A 23 -21.15 -25.28 55.49
C ALA A 23 -20.79 -25.80 54.08
N PHE A 24 -20.01 -25.04 53.33
CA PHE A 24 -19.58 -25.42 51.97
C PHE A 24 -18.79 -26.74 51.99
N THR A 25 -19.08 -27.61 51.02
CA THR A 25 -18.31 -28.85 50.86
C THR A 25 -16.96 -28.53 50.21
N LEU A 26 -15.92 -29.32 50.51
CA LEU A 26 -14.59 -29.13 49.92
C LEU A 26 -14.64 -29.17 48.38
N LEU A 27 -15.50 -30.05 47.82
CA LEU A 27 -15.73 -30.15 46.38
C LEU A 27 -16.32 -28.85 45.78
N GLU A 28 -17.26 -28.22 46.47
CA GLU A 28 -17.90 -26.97 46.04
C GLU A 28 -16.91 -25.80 46.07
N VAL A 29 -16.07 -25.72 47.10
CA VAL A 29 -14.99 -24.72 47.18
C VAL A 29 -13.99 -24.90 46.04
N VAL A 30 -13.55 -26.14 45.76
CA VAL A 30 -12.64 -26.42 44.65
C VAL A 30 -13.27 -26.08 43.30
N THR A 31 -14.54 -26.44 43.08
CA THR A 31 -15.25 -26.12 41.84
C THR A 31 -15.39 -24.61 41.64
N SER A 32 -15.69 -23.87 42.73
CA SER A 32 -15.76 -22.41 42.70
C SER A 32 -14.42 -21.76 42.39
N LEU A 33 -13.32 -22.29 42.93
CA LEU A 33 -11.96 -21.82 42.63
C LEU A 33 -11.58 -22.07 41.18
N VAL A 34 -11.96 -23.22 40.60
CA VAL A 34 -11.72 -23.52 39.19
C VAL A 34 -12.49 -22.55 38.29
N ILE A 35 -13.79 -22.34 38.56
CA ILE A 35 -14.60 -21.38 37.80
C ILE A 35 -14.03 -19.96 37.93
N LEU A 36 -13.61 -19.56 39.13
CA LEU A 36 -12.98 -18.25 39.37
C LEU A 36 -11.66 -18.13 38.61
N ALA A 37 -10.84 -19.17 38.56
CA ALA A 37 -9.58 -19.18 37.81
C ALA A 37 -9.83 -19.04 36.31
N PHE A 38 -10.83 -19.74 35.76
CA PHE A 38 -11.23 -19.59 34.36
C PHE A 38 -11.76 -18.19 34.05
N ALA A 39 -12.64 -17.64 34.91
CA ALA A 39 -13.18 -16.29 34.76
C ALA A 39 -12.10 -15.21 34.90
N SER A 40 -11.13 -15.41 35.80
CA SER A 40 -10.01 -14.47 35.97
C SER A 40 -9.06 -14.53 34.77
N SER A 41 -8.81 -15.72 34.24
CA SER A 41 -7.96 -15.91 33.06
C SER A 41 -8.56 -15.31 31.80
N SER A 42 -9.89 -15.44 31.60
CA SER A 42 -10.56 -14.84 30.44
C SER A 42 -10.45 -13.31 30.44
N VAL A 43 -10.60 -12.67 31.60
CA VAL A 43 -10.43 -11.21 31.74
C VAL A 43 -9.00 -10.78 31.41
N LEU A 44 -7.98 -11.51 31.89
CA LEU A 44 -6.58 -11.21 31.60
C LEU A 44 -6.25 -11.34 30.10
N ILE A 45 -6.82 -12.33 29.41
CA ILE A 45 -6.64 -12.48 27.96
C ILE A 45 -7.24 -11.29 27.20
N VAL A 46 -8.45 -10.85 27.59
CA VAL A 46 -9.10 -9.68 26.98
C VAL A 46 -8.27 -8.41 27.23
N MET A 47 -7.79 -8.20 28.46
CA MET A 47 -6.91 -7.06 28.77
C MET A 47 -5.63 -7.08 27.94
N ASN A 48 -4.99 -8.24 27.79
CA ASN A 48 -3.78 -8.38 26.97
C ASN A 48 -4.05 -8.04 25.50
N ARG A 49 -5.18 -8.51 24.95
CA ARG A 49 -5.60 -8.17 23.59
C ARG A 49 -5.90 -6.69 23.43
N CYS A 50 -6.64 -6.08 24.37
CA CYS A 50 -6.94 -4.64 24.33
C CYS A 50 -5.66 -3.79 24.41
N MET A 51 -4.68 -4.20 25.22
CA MET A 51 -3.41 -3.50 25.33
C MET A 51 -2.59 -3.59 24.05
N GLY A 52 -2.55 -4.77 23.41
CA GLY A 52 -1.94 -4.94 22.08
C GLY A 52 -2.62 -4.09 21.01
N THR A 53 -3.95 -4.06 20.96
CA THR A 53 -4.69 -3.22 20.00
C THR A 53 -4.46 -1.72 20.24
N ALA A 54 -4.44 -1.28 21.50
CA ALA A 54 -4.19 0.13 21.84
C ALA A 54 -2.75 0.54 21.49
N ALA A 55 -1.77 -0.31 21.77
CA ALA A 55 -0.38 -0.08 21.39
C ALA A 55 -0.21 -0.03 19.87
N ASN A 56 -0.81 -0.98 19.14
CA ASN A 56 -0.78 -0.97 17.67
C ASN A 56 -1.40 0.31 17.10
N SER A 57 -2.55 0.73 17.62
CA SER A 57 -3.20 1.98 17.19
C SER A 57 -2.32 3.21 17.46
N ALA A 58 -1.57 3.24 18.57
CA ALA A 58 -0.65 4.33 18.86
C ALA A 58 0.53 4.37 17.89
N PHE A 59 1.12 3.22 17.55
CA PHE A 59 2.20 3.14 16.55
C PHE A 59 1.72 3.51 15.14
N GLN A 60 0.55 3.01 14.74
CA GLN A 60 -0.07 3.36 13.47
C GLN A 60 -0.35 4.87 13.37
N MET A 61 -0.85 5.49 14.45
CA MET A 61 -1.08 6.93 14.48
C MET A 61 0.22 7.73 14.38
N ALA A 62 1.30 7.26 15.01
CA ALA A 62 2.62 7.88 14.92
C ALA A 62 3.22 7.77 13.51
N ALA A 63 3.07 6.61 12.86
CA ALA A 63 3.47 6.41 11.46
C ALA A 63 2.66 7.32 10.52
N PHE A 64 1.33 7.35 10.68
CA PHE A 64 0.47 8.25 9.93
C PHE A 64 0.84 9.73 10.12
N GLN A 65 1.11 10.17 11.35
CA GLN A 65 1.54 11.54 11.61
C GLN A 65 2.87 11.85 10.92
N THR A 66 3.82 10.93 10.92
CA THR A 66 5.11 11.09 10.24
C THR A 66 4.91 11.21 8.72
N ALA A 67 4.15 10.30 8.11
CA ALA A 67 3.82 10.36 6.69
C ALA A 67 3.08 11.66 6.32
N ARG A 68 2.17 12.11 7.17
CA ARG A 68 1.43 13.37 6.99
C ARG A 68 2.36 14.59 7.10
N GLU A 69 3.25 14.64 8.09
CA GLU A 69 4.20 15.75 8.26
C GLU A 69 5.13 15.87 7.04
N ASN A 70 5.59 14.74 6.49
CA ASN A 70 6.36 14.71 5.25
C ASN A 70 5.56 15.24 4.07
N LEU A 71 4.30 14.80 3.92
CA LEU A 71 3.42 15.27 2.86
C LEU A 71 3.14 16.77 2.98
N GLU A 72 2.91 17.29 4.19
CA GLU A 72 2.70 18.71 4.42
C GLU A 72 3.95 19.54 4.08
N THR A 73 5.14 19.02 4.40
CA THR A 73 6.42 19.67 4.07
C THR A 73 6.63 19.72 2.56
N LEU A 74 6.32 18.62 1.88
CA LEU A 74 6.38 18.51 0.43
C LEU A 74 5.41 19.49 -0.24
N LEU A 75 4.15 19.54 0.22
CA LEU A 75 3.13 20.44 -0.34
C LEU A 75 3.38 21.92 -0.03
N ALA A 76 4.15 22.21 1.02
CA ALA A 76 4.58 23.56 1.36
C ALA A 76 5.84 24.01 0.61
N SER A 77 6.50 23.13 -0.14
CA SER A 77 7.71 23.44 -0.88
C SER A 77 7.37 24.22 -2.16
N ASP A 78 8.15 25.27 -2.45
CA ASP A 78 7.93 26.15 -3.62
C ASP A 78 8.30 25.48 -4.96
N THR A 79 9.09 24.40 -4.92
CA THR A 79 9.55 23.64 -6.09
C THR A 79 9.44 22.15 -5.81
N LEU A 80 8.88 21.41 -6.75
CA LEU A 80 8.73 19.96 -6.69
C LEU A 80 9.43 19.34 -7.89
N SER A 81 10.30 18.38 -7.63
CA SER A 81 11.00 17.58 -8.64
C SER A 81 10.84 16.10 -8.29
N GLU A 82 11.01 15.22 -9.28
CA GLU A 82 11.11 13.79 -9.02
C GLU A 82 12.26 13.52 -8.04
N GLN A 83 11.94 12.87 -6.93
CA GLN A 83 12.90 12.62 -5.86
C GLN A 83 12.46 11.46 -4.99
N VAL A 84 13.45 10.78 -4.40
CA VAL A 84 13.22 9.80 -3.34
C VAL A 84 14.01 10.25 -2.12
N GLU A 85 13.31 10.46 -1.02
CA GLU A 85 13.89 10.84 0.26
C GLU A 85 13.59 9.77 1.31
N TYR A 86 14.56 9.55 2.20
CA TYR A 86 14.46 8.59 3.30
C TYR A 86 14.87 9.27 4.59
N GLY A 87 14.27 8.84 5.69
CA GLY A 87 14.69 9.29 7.00
C GLY A 87 14.07 8.50 8.14
N THR A 88 14.33 9.01 9.34
CA THR A 88 13.73 8.51 10.58
C THR A 88 12.98 9.63 11.26
N SER A 89 11.87 9.31 11.94
CA SER A 89 11.09 10.31 12.66
C SER A 89 11.88 10.86 13.86
N ASP A 90 12.08 12.17 13.90
CA ASP A 90 12.69 12.86 15.06
C ASP A 90 11.81 12.76 16.31
N ARG A 91 10.49 12.73 16.13
CA ARG A 91 9.51 12.65 17.22
C ARG A 91 9.31 11.22 17.71
N TYR A 92 9.41 10.23 16.83
CA TYR A 92 9.16 8.82 17.12
C TYR A 92 10.37 7.95 16.76
N PRO A 93 11.34 7.79 17.69
CA PRO A 93 12.51 6.95 17.47
C PRO A 93 12.06 5.50 17.22
N GLY A 94 12.36 4.97 16.04
CA GLY A 94 11.94 3.65 15.59
C GLY A 94 10.93 3.65 14.44
N ILE A 95 10.47 4.82 13.99
CA ILE A 95 9.70 4.96 12.75
C ILE A 95 10.65 5.43 11.65
N ALA A 96 10.82 4.60 10.63
CA ALA A 96 11.48 4.97 9.39
C ALA A 96 10.43 5.50 8.40
N TRP A 97 10.81 6.43 7.55
CA TRP A 97 9.91 6.98 6.54
C TRP A 97 10.60 7.12 5.19
N ARG A 98 9.78 7.13 4.14
CA ARG A 98 10.17 7.34 2.76
C ARG A 98 9.19 8.28 2.09
N THR A 99 9.69 9.21 1.30
CA THR A 99 8.90 10.11 0.46
C THR A 99 9.35 9.94 -0.97
N VAL A 100 8.43 9.57 -1.86
CA VAL A 100 8.66 9.44 -3.30
C VAL A 100 7.81 10.49 -4.00
N VAL A 101 8.44 11.30 -4.84
CA VAL A 101 7.77 12.18 -5.80
C VAL A 101 8.10 11.65 -7.18
N GLU A 102 7.10 11.32 -7.97
CA GLU A 102 7.30 10.71 -9.27
C GLU A 102 6.21 11.10 -10.27
N ALA A 103 6.57 11.12 -11.54
CA ALA A 103 5.62 11.22 -12.63
C ALA A 103 4.99 9.86 -12.90
N PHE A 104 3.67 9.88 -13.13
CA PHE A 104 2.85 8.70 -13.30
C PHE A 104 1.72 8.99 -14.29
N SER A 105 1.35 8.02 -15.11
CA SER A 105 0.20 8.12 -16.02
C SER A 105 -1.04 7.52 -15.38
N GLU A 106 -2.12 8.29 -15.26
CA GLU A 106 -3.36 7.82 -14.65
C GLU A 106 -4.04 6.75 -15.53
N PRO A 107 -4.35 5.54 -15.01
CA PRO A 107 -4.93 4.46 -15.81
C PRO A 107 -6.33 4.73 -16.35
N ALA A 108 -7.05 5.74 -15.83
CA ALA A 108 -8.44 6.02 -16.18
C ALA A 108 -8.60 7.04 -17.31
N MET A 109 -7.64 7.95 -17.49
CA MET A 109 -7.74 9.02 -18.50
C MET A 109 -6.46 9.19 -19.31
N GLY A 110 -5.43 8.36 -19.08
CA GLY A 110 -4.12 8.48 -19.74
C GLY A 110 -3.39 9.79 -19.42
N GLN A 111 -3.92 10.61 -18.51
CA GLN A 111 -3.37 11.91 -18.18
C GLN A 111 -2.16 11.74 -17.28
N MET A 112 -1.08 12.47 -17.57
CA MET A 112 0.14 12.43 -16.79
C MET A 112 0.01 13.31 -15.54
N TRP A 113 0.46 12.78 -14.41
CA TRP A 113 0.39 13.42 -13.10
C TRP A 113 1.71 13.31 -12.37
N LEU A 114 2.00 14.33 -11.56
CA LEU A 114 3.00 14.23 -10.50
C LEU A 114 2.31 13.75 -9.23
N ARG A 115 2.73 12.61 -8.69
CA ARG A 115 2.23 12.07 -7.42
C ARG A 115 3.31 12.06 -6.35
N ALA A 116 2.89 12.25 -5.11
CA ALA A 116 3.71 12.02 -3.92
C ALA A 116 3.19 10.81 -3.16
N VAL A 117 4.08 9.89 -2.82
CA VAL A 117 3.84 8.75 -1.93
C VAL A 117 4.72 8.94 -0.69
N CYS A 118 4.08 9.29 0.43
CA CYS A 118 4.74 9.39 1.73
C CYS A 118 4.41 8.14 2.54
N SER A 119 5.41 7.30 2.81
CA SER A 119 5.26 6.09 3.61
C SER A 119 6.04 6.17 4.92
N ALA A 120 5.51 5.52 5.95
CA ALA A 120 6.14 5.39 7.26
C ALA A 120 5.95 3.97 7.79
N GLU A 121 7.05 3.38 8.25
CA GLU A 121 7.14 2.01 8.72
C GLU A 121 7.23 1.98 10.24
N TYR A 122 6.49 1.05 10.86
CA TYR A 122 6.55 0.79 12.29
C TYR A 122 6.49 -0.70 12.59
N VAL A 123 7.09 -1.13 13.70
CA VAL A 123 6.99 -2.51 14.17
C VAL A 123 5.80 -2.63 15.12
N ASP A 124 4.89 -3.54 14.81
CA ASP A 124 3.70 -3.79 15.61
C ASP A 124 4.04 -4.57 16.91
N PRO A 125 3.07 -4.74 17.83
CA PRO A 125 3.28 -5.54 19.04
C PRO A 125 3.54 -7.05 18.79
N SER A 126 3.28 -7.54 17.58
CA SER A 126 3.61 -8.90 17.12
C SER A 126 5.07 -9.04 16.71
N GLY A 127 5.76 -7.92 16.46
CA GLY A 127 7.10 -7.87 15.86
C GLY A 127 7.08 -7.84 14.33
N GLU A 128 5.92 -7.61 13.71
CA GLU A 128 5.77 -7.50 12.26
C GLU A 128 5.91 -6.03 11.83
N THR A 129 6.64 -5.79 10.74
CA THR A 129 6.74 -4.44 10.15
C THR A 129 5.44 -4.14 9.40
N GLN A 130 4.86 -2.99 9.71
CA GLN A 130 3.66 -2.46 9.08
C GLN A 130 4.00 -1.11 8.45
N THR A 131 3.43 -0.85 7.27
CA THR A 131 3.66 0.39 6.52
C THR A 131 2.36 1.16 6.40
N VAL A 132 2.41 2.46 6.70
CA VAL A 132 1.33 3.41 6.42
C VAL A 132 1.75 4.26 5.25
N GLU A 133 0.93 4.28 4.19
CA GLU A 133 1.20 5.04 2.98
C GLU A 133 0.12 6.11 2.74
N LEU A 134 0.57 7.30 2.36
CA LEU A 134 -0.27 8.40 1.92
C LEU A 134 0.10 8.78 0.50
N VAL A 135 -0.87 8.65 -0.41
CA VAL A 135 -0.73 9.02 -1.81
C VAL A 135 -1.47 10.33 -2.05
N HIS A 136 -0.79 11.28 -2.70
CA HIS A 136 -1.38 12.56 -3.08
C HIS A 136 -1.04 12.92 -4.53
N TRP A 137 -2.04 13.36 -5.27
CA TRP A 137 -1.89 13.80 -6.65
C TRP A 137 -1.69 15.31 -6.65
N ILE A 138 -0.50 15.75 -7.02
CA ILE A 138 -0.07 17.14 -6.86
C ILE A 138 -0.62 17.99 -8.00
N THR A 139 -0.29 17.61 -9.24
CA THR A 139 -0.66 18.37 -10.44
C THR A 139 -0.54 17.52 -11.70
N THR A 140 -1.28 17.90 -12.73
CA THR A 140 -1.17 17.33 -14.08
C THR A 140 0.12 17.81 -14.75
N LEU A 141 0.77 16.94 -15.50
CA LEU A 141 1.96 17.24 -16.30
C LEU A 141 1.56 17.41 -17.77
N THR A 142 2.20 18.37 -18.45
CA THR A 142 2.17 18.46 -19.92
C THR A 142 3.18 17.51 -20.55
N ASP A 143 3.03 17.15 -21.83
CA ASP A 143 4.02 16.33 -22.56
C ASP A 143 5.45 16.88 -22.46
N GLN A 144 5.64 18.20 -22.64
CA GLN A 144 6.96 18.83 -22.50
C GLN A 144 7.58 18.68 -21.09
N GLN A 145 6.76 18.58 -20.05
CA GLN A 145 7.24 18.39 -18.68
C GLN A 145 7.55 16.91 -18.40
N ALA A 146 6.78 15.99 -18.99
CA ALA A 146 7.07 14.57 -18.94
C ALA A 146 8.33 14.25 -19.75
N GLU A 147 8.52 14.86 -20.92
CA GLU A 147 9.72 14.76 -21.75
C GLU A 147 10.97 15.24 -21.02
N GLN A 148 10.88 16.24 -20.15
CA GLN A 148 12.03 16.67 -19.32
C GLN A 148 12.39 15.67 -18.22
N LEU A 149 11.43 14.87 -17.76
CA LEU A 149 11.65 13.83 -16.76
C LEU A 149 12.15 12.53 -17.41
N LEU A 150 11.70 12.28 -18.64
CA LEU A 150 12.10 11.16 -19.45
C LEU A 150 13.38 11.52 -20.23
N GLY A 151 14.23 10.55 -20.55
CA GLY A 151 15.39 10.82 -21.39
C GLY A 151 14.96 10.98 -22.86
N GLU A 152 15.46 11.99 -23.58
CA GLU A 152 15.21 12.15 -25.03
C GLU A 152 15.56 10.85 -25.80
N GLU A 153 16.67 10.18 -25.45
CA GLU A 153 17.10 8.93 -26.08
C GLU A 153 16.13 7.75 -25.85
N ASP A 154 15.56 7.65 -24.64
CA ASP A 154 14.59 6.61 -24.30
C ASP A 154 13.27 6.83 -25.05
N LEU A 155 12.85 8.09 -25.17
CA LEU A 155 11.65 8.49 -25.88
C LEU A 155 11.78 8.28 -27.39
N GLU A 156 12.89 8.68 -28.01
CA GLU A 156 13.13 8.45 -29.44
C GLU A 156 13.10 6.95 -29.78
N THR A 157 13.71 6.13 -28.93
CA THR A 157 13.72 4.67 -29.10
C THR A 157 12.31 4.11 -28.99
N LEU A 158 11.56 4.51 -27.95
CA LEU A 158 10.19 4.04 -27.74
C LEU A 158 9.25 4.50 -28.87
N ALA A 159 9.39 5.75 -29.33
CA ALA A 159 8.64 6.28 -30.45
C ALA A 159 8.89 5.46 -31.73
N ALA A 160 10.14 5.16 -32.05
CA ALA A 160 10.48 4.35 -33.21
C ALA A 160 9.90 2.92 -33.14
N GLU A 161 9.74 2.38 -31.93
CA GLU A 161 9.17 1.05 -31.73
C GLU A 161 7.65 1.04 -31.67
N GLN A 162 7.02 2.08 -31.13
CA GLN A 162 5.60 2.08 -30.76
C GLN A 162 4.72 2.93 -31.67
N LEU A 163 5.28 3.89 -32.41
CA LEU A 163 4.52 4.70 -33.37
C LEU A 163 4.45 4.03 -34.74
N LEU A 164 3.30 4.23 -35.38
CA LEU A 164 3.03 3.89 -36.76
C LEU A 164 2.48 5.15 -37.45
N ASP A 165 3.22 5.67 -38.41
CA ASP A 165 2.95 6.99 -39.01
C ASP A 165 1.70 7.01 -39.91
N THR A 166 1.26 5.85 -40.41
CA THR A 166 0.19 5.76 -41.40
C THR A 166 -0.90 4.76 -41.03
N VAL A 167 -2.09 4.97 -41.58
CA VAL A 167 -3.24 4.05 -41.43
C VAL A 167 -2.89 2.68 -42.03
N GLU A 168 -2.14 2.66 -43.12
CA GLU A 168 -1.68 1.43 -43.78
C GLU A 168 -0.73 0.62 -42.87
N ASP A 169 0.18 1.27 -42.16
CA ASP A 169 1.08 0.62 -41.21
C ASP A 169 0.31 0.10 -39.98
N ALA A 170 -0.64 0.89 -39.47
CA ALA A 170 -1.55 0.49 -38.39
C ALA A 170 -2.40 -0.73 -38.77
N ALA A 171 -2.98 -0.72 -39.98
CA ALA A 171 -3.74 -1.83 -40.53
C ALA A 171 -2.86 -3.08 -40.72
N GLY A 172 -1.64 -2.88 -41.22
CA GLY A 172 -0.63 -3.94 -41.36
C GLY A 172 -0.25 -4.58 -40.04
N TYR A 173 -0.05 -3.78 -38.99
CA TYR A 173 0.23 -4.25 -37.64
C TYR A 173 -0.95 -5.03 -37.03
N ALA A 174 -2.16 -4.47 -37.12
CA ALA A 174 -3.38 -5.08 -36.59
C ALA A 174 -3.89 -6.28 -37.40
N GLY A 175 -3.36 -6.50 -38.61
CA GLY A 175 -3.82 -7.56 -39.50
C GLY A 175 -5.23 -7.33 -40.07
N VAL A 176 -5.67 -6.08 -40.12
CA VAL A 176 -6.97 -5.65 -40.64
C VAL A 176 -6.80 -4.75 -41.86
N ASP A 177 -7.89 -4.35 -42.50
CA ASP A 177 -7.88 -3.35 -43.57
C ASP A 177 -7.95 -1.92 -43.01
N ALA A 178 -7.52 -0.94 -43.83
CA ALA A 178 -7.51 0.47 -43.44
C ALA A 178 -8.91 1.02 -43.11
N GLU A 179 -9.97 0.53 -43.78
CA GLU A 179 -11.35 0.94 -43.50
C GLU A 179 -11.80 0.49 -42.11
N THR A 180 -11.31 -0.66 -41.64
CA THR A 180 -11.52 -1.13 -40.26
C THR A 180 -10.81 -0.25 -39.24
N ILE A 181 -9.60 0.24 -39.52
CA ILE A 181 -8.90 1.20 -38.65
C ILE A 181 -9.68 2.53 -38.58
N GLU A 182 -10.16 3.04 -39.72
CA GLU A 182 -11.00 4.26 -39.73
C GLU A 182 -12.25 4.10 -38.85
N LYS A 183 -12.90 2.94 -38.87
CA LYS A 183 -14.03 2.63 -37.97
C LYS A 183 -13.61 2.59 -36.50
N TRP A 184 -12.39 2.16 -36.18
CA TRP A 184 -11.88 2.17 -34.80
C TRP A 184 -11.66 3.60 -34.31
N ILE A 185 -11.15 4.50 -35.16
CA ILE A 185 -11.03 5.93 -34.86
C ILE A 185 -12.41 6.52 -34.56
N GLU A 186 -13.42 6.22 -35.39
CA GLU A 186 -14.80 6.64 -35.12
C GLU A 186 -15.37 6.06 -33.81
N ASN A 187 -14.88 4.89 -33.40
CA ASN A 187 -15.25 4.23 -32.14
C ASN A 187 -14.34 4.61 -30.95
N GLY A 188 -13.53 5.67 -31.08
CA GLY A 188 -12.75 6.25 -29.98
C GLY A 188 -11.31 5.76 -29.86
N LEU A 189 -10.71 5.20 -30.93
CA LEU A 189 -9.27 4.92 -30.95
C LEU A 189 -8.50 6.23 -30.95
N LEU A 190 -7.62 6.40 -29.95
CA LEU A 190 -6.79 7.59 -29.83
C LEU A 190 -5.59 7.55 -30.79
N VAL A 191 -5.36 8.69 -31.44
CA VAL A 191 -4.19 8.98 -32.27
C VAL A 191 -3.43 10.15 -31.66
N THR A 192 -2.12 10.19 -31.88
CA THR A 192 -1.27 11.31 -31.45
C THR A 192 -1.67 12.62 -32.15
N GLU A 193 -1.20 13.76 -31.65
CA GLU A 193 -1.45 15.08 -32.27
C GLU A 193 -1.02 15.15 -33.75
N ASP A 194 0.05 14.44 -34.10
CA ASP A 194 0.59 14.37 -35.46
C ASP A 194 -0.14 13.34 -36.36
N GLY A 195 -1.15 12.64 -35.82
CA GLY A 195 -1.94 11.66 -36.53
C GLY A 195 -1.33 10.26 -36.63
N ALA A 196 -0.23 10.00 -35.91
CA ALA A 196 0.37 8.68 -35.81
C ALA A 196 -0.40 7.79 -34.81
N PHE A 197 -0.32 6.47 -35.03
CA PHE A 197 -0.97 5.44 -34.21
C PHE A 197 0.00 4.84 -33.20
N ILE A 198 -0.44 4.70 -31.95
CA ILE A 198 0.34 4.04 -30.91
C ILE A 198 -0.05 2.55 -30.89
N LYS A 199 0.93 1.65 -31.03
CA LYS A 199 0.71 0.19 -31.02
C LYS A 199 -0.05 -0.29 -29.78
N HIS A 200 0.26 0.26 -28.60
CA HIS A 200 -0.46 -0.04 -27.35
C HIS A 200 -1.99 0.20 -27.47
N ASN A 201 -2.40 1.33 -28.05
CA ASN A 201 -3.82 1.63 -28.27
C ASN A 201 -4.43 0.66 -29.28
N LEU A 202 -3.72 0.34 -30.37
CA LEU A 202 -4.16 -0.65 -31.35
C LEU A 202 -4.34 -2.04 -30.71
N ASP A 203 -3.46 -2.46 -29.80
CA ASP A 203 -3.57 -3.75 -29.11
C ASP A 203 -4.83 -3.87 -28.25
N ILE A 204 -5.35 -2.76 -27.71
CA ILE A 204 -6.64 -2.74 -27.00
C ILE A 204 -7.78 -3.07 -27.97
N TYR A 205 -7.78 -2.46 -29.16
CA TYR A 205 -8.78 -2.71 -30.19
C TYR A 205 -8.63 -4.09 -30.83
N ILE A 206 -7.41 -4.59 -31.03
CA ILE A 206 -7.15 -5.94 -31.54
C ILE A 206 -7.71 -6.98 -30.56
N ARG A 207 -7.46 -6.84 -29.25
CA ARG A 207 -7.95 -7.77 -28.21
C ARG A 207 -9.47 -7.76 -28.10
N SER A 208 -10.09 -6.59 -28.21
CA SER A 208 -11.55 -6.40 -28.13
C SER A 208 -12.27 -6.57 -29.48
N GLN A 209 -11.56 -6.96 -30.54
CA GLN A 209 -12.09 -7.09 -31.90
C GLN A 209 -12.77 -5.81 -32.42
N GLY A 210 -12.20 -4.65 -32.09
CA GLY A 210 -12.64 -3.34 -32.54
C GLY A 210 -13.75 -2.71 -31.70
N SER A 211 -14.15 -3.34 -30.59
CA SER A 211 -15.22 -2.85 -29.70
C SER A 211 -14.80 -2.93 -28.23
N PRO A 212 -13.81 -2.12 -27.82
CA PRO A 212 -13.38 -2.07 -26.42
C PRO A 212 -14.48 -1.53 -25.52
N THR A 213 -14.51 -2.02 -24.28
CA THR A 213 -15.35 -1.45 -23.22
C THR A 213 -14.86 -0.04 -22.84
N GLU A 214 -15.69 0.74 -22.14
CA GLU A 214 -15.25 2.06 -21.67
C GLU A 214 -14.03 1.95 -20.73
N GLU A 215 -14.00 0.94 -19.85
CA GLU A 215 -12.82 0.66 -19.00
C GLU A 215 -11.56 0.32 -19.80
N GLU A 216 -11.70 -0.33 -20.97
CA GLU A 216 -10.55 -0.63 -21.84
C GLU A 216 -10.11 0.60 -22.63
N LYS A 217 -11.03 1.49 -23.01
CA LYS A 217 -10.71 2.74 -23.69
C LYS A 217 -9.94 3.71 -22.79
N ASP A 218 -10.24 3.69 -21.50
CA ASP A 218 -9.57 4.49 -20.47
C ASP A 218 -8.07 4.15 -20.33
N LEU A 219 -7.66 2.93 -20.73
CA LEU A 219 -6.27 2.48 -20.75
C LEU A 219 -5.46 2.95 -21.97
N GLN A 220 -6.10 3.65 -22.91
CA GLN A 220 -5.40 4.25 -24.03
C GLN A 220 -4.54 5.43 -23.57
N VAL A 221 -3.49 5.71 -24.33
CA VAL A 221 -2.56 6.81 -24.07
C VAL A 221 -2.57 7.79 -25.25
N GLU A 222 -2.41 9.08 -24.96
CA GLU A 222 -2.46 10.15 -25.97
C GLU A 222 -1.08 10.43 -26.60
N SER A 223 0.00 10.11 -25.89
CA SER A 223 1.38 10.43 -26.29
C SER A 223 2.39 9.32 -25.93
N ILE A 224 3.61 9.41 -26.49
CA ILE A 224 4.68 8.44 -26.20
C ILE A 224 5.22 8.63 -24.79
N GLU A 225 5.21 9.85 -24.29
CA GLU A 225 5.54 10.21 -22.92
C GLU A 225 4.57 9.54 -21.94
N ALA A 226 3.27 9.60 -22.22
CA ALA A 226 2.24 8.92 -21.43
C ALA A 226 2.43 7.39 -21.46
N LEU A 227 2.79 6.82 -22.62
CA LEU A 227 3.12 5.40 -22.73
C LEU A 227 4.35 5.03 -21.89
N ALA A 228 5.42 5.82 -21.97
CA ALA A 228 6.66 5.60 -21.23
C ALA A 228 6.42 5.60 -19.71
N LEU A 229 5.65 6.57 -19.21
CA LEU A 229 5.26 6.61 -17.78
C LEU A 229 4.39 5.43 -17.37
N THR A 230 3.48 4.99 -18.24
CA THR A 230 2.64 3.80 -17.99
C THR A 230 3.49 2.54 -17.86
N LEU A 231 4.46 2.35 -18.76
CA LEU A 231 5.38 1.21 -18.73
C LEU A 231 6.29 1.24 -17.50
N ARG A 232 6.76 2.43 -17.11
CA ARG A 232 7.58 2.62 -15.89
C ARG A 232 6.80 2.26 -14.63
N GLY A 233 5.58 2.78 -14.49
CA GLY A 233 4.71 2.46 -13.36
C GLY A 233 4.39 0.96 -13.27
N ALA A 234 4.14 0.30 -14.40
CA ALA A 234 3.91 -1.15 -14.44
C ALA A 234 5.15 -1.97 -14.03
N ALA A 235 6.36 -1.52 -14.40
CA ALA A 235 7.61 -2.16 -14.00
C ALA A 235 7.87 -2.03 -12.48
N GLU A 236 7.48 -0.89 -11.90
CA GLU A 236 7.62 -0.66 -10.46
C GLU A 236 6.57 -1.45 -9.64
N GLU A 237 5.34 -1.59 -10.13
CA GLU A 237 4.28 -2.38 -9.47
C GLU A 237 4.52 -3.90 -9.54
N THR A 238 5.11 -4.40 -10.63
CA THR A 238 5.52 -5.82 -10.72
C THR A 238 6.82 -6.12 -9.95
N GLY A 239 7.52 -5.08 -9.49
CA GLY A 239 8.66 -5.16 -8.57
C GLY A 239 8.25 -5.44 -7.12
N SER A 240 7.44 -6.48 -6.87
CA SER A 240 7.21 -6.95 -5.49
C SER A 240 8.49 -7.58 -4.90
N GLU A 241 9.03 -6.89 -3.90
CA GLU A 241 9.82 -7.36 -2.74
C GLU A 241 11.25 -7.90 -2.93
N SER A 242 11.85 -7.86 -4.12
CA SER A 242 13.27 -8.30 -4.26
C SER A 242 14.22 -7.43 -5.08
N ASP A 243 13.76 -6.32 -5.65
CA ASP A 243 14.60 -5.48 -6.53
C ASP A 243 14.84 -4.04 -6.04
N VAL A 244 14.88 -3.84 -4.71
CA VAL A 244 15.20 -2.54 -4.06
C VAL A 244 16.68 -2.16 -4.20
N ARG A 245 17.39 -2.62 -5.23
CA ARG A 245 18.81 -2.30 -5.46
C ARG A 245 19.13 -2.06 -6.92
N ARG A 246 18.39 -1.16 -7.57
CA ARG A 246 18.84 -0.65 -8.86
C ARG A 246 18.41 0.79 -9.09
N GLY A 247 19.15 1.69 -8.46
CA GLY A 247 19.03 3.12 -8.70
C GLY A 247 20.08 3.87 -7.89
N ASN A 248 21.22 4.12 -8.53
CA ASN A 248 22.36 4.96 -8.13
C ASN A 248 23.62 4.18 -7.69
N ASP A 249 24.47 3.89 -8.69
CA ASP A 249 25.87 3.42 -8.71
C ASP A 249 26.35 2.33 -7.73
N GLY A 250 25.50 1.79 -6.87
CA GLY A 250 25.78 0.60 -6.09
C GLY A 250 26.98 0.71 -5.15
N VAL A 251 27.61 1.88 -4.96
CA VAL A 251 28.79 2.06 -4.10
C VAL A 251 28.39 2.62 -2.76
N ASP A 252 28.75 1.91 -1.70
CA ASP A 252 28.55 2.36 -0.33
C ASP A 252 29.43 3.58 0.00
N PRO A 253 28.87 4.70 0.44
CA PRO A 253 29.62 5.93 0.67
C PRO A 253 30.63 5.80 1.83
N ALA A 254 30.39 4.90 2.78
CA ALA A 254 31.27 4.71 3.94
C ALA A 254 32.53 3.91 3.57
N THR A 255 32.40 2.89 2.74
CA THR A 255 33.49 1.98 2.35
C THR A 255 34.07 2.27 0.97
N GLY A 256 33.32 2.93 0.08
CA GLY A 256 33.70 3.19 -1.30
C GLY A 256 33.73 1.94 -2.18
N LEU A 257 33.10 0.84 -1.72
CA LEU A 257 32.98 -0.42 -2.44
C LEU A 257 31.55 -0.65 -2.90
N PRO A 258 31.34 -1.40 -3.98
CA PRO A 258 30.01 -1.74 -4.42
C PRO A 258 29.33 -2.71 -3.43
N TYR A 259 28.01 -2.57 -3.26
CA TYR A 259 27.23 -3.28 -2.25
C TYR A 259 27.23 -4.80 -2.47
N ASP A 260 27.39 -5.24 -3.70
CA ASP A 260 27.59 -6.65 -4.07
C ASP A 260 28.89 -7.22 -3.44
N GLN A 261 29.97 -6.45 -3.43
CA GLN A 261 31.21 -6.84 -2.77
C GLN A 261 31.08 -6.82 -1.25
N LEU A 262 30.32 -5.89 -0.68
CA LEU A 262 30.13 -5.83 0.77
C LEU A 262 29.31 -7.00 1.31
N GLU A 263 28.39 -7.54 0.51
CA GLU A 263 27.60 -8.73 0.89
C GLU A 263 28.40 -10.02 0.90
N GLU A 264 29.44 -10.10 0.06
CA GLU A 264 30.36 -11.25 0.03
C GLU A 264 31.45 -11.17 1.12
N MET A 265 31.64 -10.01 1.74
CA MET A 265 32.65 -9.79 2.77
C MET A 265 32.16 -10.18 4.17
N GLU A 266 33.04 -10.78 4.97
CA GLU A 266 32.72 -11.02 6.38
C GLU A 266 32.62 -9.70 7.14
N VAL A 267 31.68 -9.61 8.09
CA VAL A 267 31.43 -8.41 8.91
C VAL A 267 32.70 -7.84 9.54
N GLY A 268 33.67 -8.70 9.89
CA GLY A 268 34.97 -8.29 10.41
C GLY A 268 35.82 -7.48 9.43
N GLU A 269 35.75 -7.81 8.14
CA GLU A 269 36.52 -7.18 7.06
C GLU A 269 35.94 -5.81 6.69
N VAL A 270 34.61 -5.70 6.67
CA VAL A 270 33.90 -4.42 6.50
C VAL A 270 34.21 -3.44 7.63
N MET A 271 34.25 -3.92 8.88
CA MET A 271 34.60 -3.09 10.04
C MET A 271 36.07 -2.64 10.03
N GLU A 272 36.98 -3.44 9.46
CA GLU A 272 38.38 -3.05 9.32
C GLU A 272 38.58 -1.98 8.24
N LEU A 273 37.83 -2.07 7.13
CA LEU A 273 37.78 -1.04 6.08
C LEU A 273 37.31 0.32 6.63
N LEU A 274 36.23 0.32 7.42
CA LEU A 274 35.70 1.53 8.05
C LEU A 274 36.72 2.15 9.02
N ARG A 275 37.43 1.31 9.79
CA ARG A 275 38.47 1.78 10.73
C ARG A 275 39.70 2.35 10.02
N LYS A 276 40.06 1.79 8.86
CA LYS A 276 41.25 2.22 8.08
C LYS A 276 41.04 3.56 7.39
N ARG A 277 39.79 3.94 7.11
CA ARG A 277 39.41 5.23 6.49
C ARG A 277 39.20 6.36 7.50
N GLN A 278 39.01 6.04 8.78
CA GLN A 278 38.93 7.02 9.88
C GLN A 278 40.29 7.50 10.40
N ASN A 279 41.40 6.92 9.94
CA ASN A 279 42.78 7.37 10.19
C ASN A 279 43.37 8.03 8.94
#